data_AF-A0A9Q3L6F6-F1
#
_entry.id   AF-A0A9Q3L6F6-F1
#
_cell.length_a   1.000
_cell.length_b   1.000
_cell.length_c   1.000
_cell.angle_alpha   90.00
_cell.angle_beta   90.00
_cell.angle_gamma   90.00
#
_symmetry.space_group_name_H-M   'P 1'
#
loop_
_entity.id
_entity.type
_entity.pdbx_description
1 polymer ?
#
loop_
_entity_poly.entity_id
_entity_poly.type
_entity_poly.pdbx_seq_one_letter_code
_entity_poly.pdbx_strand_id
1 'polypeptide(L)'
;MVKGSVPVAPDPNHLQQFYQHFSNSSQIECAIDSDGPTLIPIDAIKTLREAREQRTKIGNYYLYLPEFLIRYVRSSLAKLGIPVWSPNLYEQPDSVYNEACRISALKTFRQLAIGGSYSYHNINISYVNDVDLLVQTYDHYVHYYWAGIFHKEQKEIGAHRLMNERKAIQSARQK
;
A
#
# COMPACT_ATOMS: atom_id res chain seq x y z
N MET A 1 -4.28 4.17 -9.39
CA MET A 1 -5.31 3.13 -9.14
C MET A 1 -6.55 3.46 -9.95
N VAL A 2 -7.18 2.44 -10.55
CA VAL A 2 -8.40 2.61 -11.35
C VAL A 2 -9.61 2.73 -10.43
N LYS A 3 -10.56 3.58 -10.78
CA LYS A 3 -11.82 3.74 -10.02
C LYS A 3 -12.57 2.41 -10.04
N GLY A 4 -12.91 1.86 -8.87
CA GLY A 4 -13.62 0.57 -8.75
C GLY A 4 -12.73 -0.67 -8.64
N SER A 5 -11.42 -0.52 -8.46
CA SER A 5 -10.54 -1.66 -8.15
C SER A 5 -10.88 -2.27 -6.77
N VAL A 6 -10.98 -3.59 -6.72
CA VAL A 6 -11.16 -4.36 -5.48
C VAL A 6 -9.78 -4.72 -4.92
N PRO A 7 -9.53 -4.55 -3.61
CA PRO A 7 -8.29 -5.03 -2.99
C PRO A 7 -8.12 -6.54 -3.20
N VAL A 8 -6.91 -6.95 -3.57
CA VAL A 8 -6.58 -8.37 -3.78
C VAL A 8 -5.93 -8.91 -2.51
N ALA A 9 -6.35 -10.09 -2.09
CA ALA A 9 -5.77 -10.77 -0.94
C ALA A 9 -4.32 -11.23 -1.23
N PRO A 10 -3.45 -11.26 -0.22
CA PRO A 10 -2.11 -11.83 -0.36
C PRO A 10 -2.17 -13.34 -0.67
N ASP A 11 -1.15 -13.83 -1.38
CA ASP A 11 -0.99 -15.26 -1.67
C ASP A 11 -0.69 -16.05 -0.37
N PRO A 12 -1.40 -17.14 -0.08
CA PRO A 12 -1.17 -17.94 1.12
C PRO A 12 0.26 -18.47 1.27
N ASN A 13 0.94 -18.83 0.16
CA ASN A 13 2.31 -19.33 0.21
C ASN A 13 3.28 -18.23 0.62
N HIS A 14 3.06 -16.99 0.16
CA HIS A 14 3.88 -15.84 0.58
C HIS A 14 3.63 -15.50 2.05
N LEU A 15 2.38 -15.60 2.53
CA LEU A 15 2.09 -15.42 3.96
C LEU A 15 2.82 -16.46 4.82
N GLN A 16 2.79 -17.73 4.41
CA GLN A 16 3.48 -18.80 5.14
C GLN A 16 4.99 -18.54 5.22
N GLN A 17 5.62 -18.15 4.12
CA GLN A 17 7.05 -17.79 4.10
C GLN A 17 7.34 -16.58 4.98
N PHE A 18 6.51 -15.54 4.91
CA PHE A 18 6.67 -14.35 5.76
C PHE A 18 6.65 -14.71 7.26
N TYR A 19 5.68 -15.53 7.68
CA TYR A 19 5.54 -15.92 9.09
C TYR A 19 6.65 -16.86 9.60
N GLN A 20 7.42 -17.49 8.71
CA GLN A 20 8.64 -18.22 9.09
C GLN A 20 9.80 -17.28 9.47
N HIS A 21 9.79 -16.05 8.97
CA HIS A 21 10.86 -15.08 9.18
C HIS A 21 10.54 -14.03 10.25
N PHE A 22 9.26 -13.67 10.40
CA PHE A 22 8.84 -12.58 11.28
C PHE A 22 7.75 -13.01 12.24
N SER A 23 7.91 -12.63 13.50
CA SER A 23 6.96 -12.87 14.58
C SER A 23 6.56 -11.60 15.34
N ASN A 24 7.20 -10.45 15.07
CA ASN A 24 6.86 -9.17 15.68
C ASN A 24 7.35 -7.97 14.85
N SER A 25 6.83 -6.78 15.16
CA SER A 25 7.19 -5.49 14.54
C SER A 25 8.65 -5.11 14.68
N SER A 26 9.31 -5.40 15.82
CA SER A 26 10.73 -5.08 15.98
C SER A 26 11.61 -5.78 14.94
N GLN A 27 11.33 -7.05 14.63
CA GLN A 27 12.05 -7.78 13.58
C GLN A 27 11.82 -7.18 12.19
N ILE A 28 10.59 -6.72 11.92
CA ILE A 28 10.23 -6.04 10.67
C ILE A 28 11.01 -4.74 10.51
N GLU A 29 11.02 -3.90 11.55
CA GLU A 29 11.74 -2.62 11.54
C GLU A 29 13.24 -2.85 11.33
N CYS A 30 13.84 -3.77 12.09
CA CYS A 30 15.23 -4.17 11.93
C CYS A 30 15.54 -4.65 10.51
N ALA A 31 14.67 -5.47 9.89
CA ALA A 31 14.90 -5.95 8.54
C ALA A 31 14.86 -4.83 7.49
N ILE A 32 14.01 -3.82 7.65
CA ILE A 32 13.94 -2.69 6.72
C ILE A 32 15.18 -1.78 6.87
N ASP A 33 15.56 -1.48 8.11
CA ASP A 33 16.59 -0.47 8.44
C ASP A 33 18.02 -1.00 8.37
N SER A 34 18.23 -2.30 8.60
CA SER A 34 19.56 -2.91 8.51
C SER A 34 19.97 -3.16 7.06
N ASP A 35 21.27 -3.25 6.79
CA ASP A 35 21.83 -3.77 5.54
C ASP A 35 21.74 -5.31 5.46
N GLY A 36 20.65 -5.88 6.00
CA GLY A 36 20.37 -7.31 5.99
C GLY A 36 20.07 -7.85 4.57
N PRO A 37 20.16 -9.18 4.41
CA PRO A 37 19.90 -9.82 3.12
C PRO A 37 18.43 -9.64 2.69
N THR A 38 18.20 -9.52 1.39
CA THR A 38 16.85 -9.57 0.82
C THR A 38 16.33 -11.01 0.84
N LEU A 39 15.11 -11.23 1.34
CA LEU A 39 14.47 -12.56 1.37
C LEU A 39 14.06 -13.05 -0.01
N ILE A 40 13.73 -12.13 -0.92
CA ILE A 40 13.42 -12.42 -2.32
C ILE A 40 14.18 -11.49 -3.26
N PRO A 41 14.43 -11.89 -4.52
CA PRO A 41 15.06 -11.01 -5.50
C PRO A 41 14.25 -9.72 -5.74
N ILE A 42 14.92 -8.58 -5.87
CA ILE A 42 14.27 -7.28 -6.15
C ILE A 42 13.43 -7.34 -7.45
N ASP A 43 13.86 -8.13 -8.43
CA ASP A 43 13.13 -8.31 -9.69
C ASP A 43 11.83 -9.12 -9.55
N ALA A 44 11.67 -9.88 -8.46
CA ALA A 44 10.40 -10.53 -8.11
C ALA A 44 9.35 -9.53 -7.60
N ILE A 45 9.76 -8.32 -7.19
CA ILE A 45 8.84 -7.28 -6.70
C ILE A 45 8.05 -6.69 -7.87
N LYS A 46 6.73 -6.88 -7.83
CA LYS A 46 5.77 -6.35 -8.81
C LYS A 46 5.21 -4.99 -8.39
N THR A 47 5.28 -4.63 -7.10
CA THR A 47 4.86 -3.32 -6.60
C THR A 47 5.59 -2.19 -7.32
N LEU A 48 4.86 -1.15 -7.74
CA LEU A 48 5.37 0.00 -8.51
C LEU A 48 5.96 -0.34 -9.89
N ARG A 49 5.70 -1.53 -10.46
CA ARG A 49 6.14 -1.87 -11.83
C ARG A 49 5.67 -0.84 -12.86
N GLU A 50 4.40 -0.45 -12.81
CA GLU A 50 3.85 0.58 -13.71
C GLU A 50 4.47 1.97 -13.48
N ALA A 51 4.92 2.26 -12.26
CA ALA A 51 5.57 3.53 -11.96
C ALA A 51 6.96 3.62 -12.59
N ARG A 52 7.70 2.50 -12.63
CA ARG A 52 8.96 2.39 -13.37
C ARG A 52 8.75 2.64 -14.87
N GLU A 53 7.63 2.20 -15.41
CA GLU A 53 7.24 2.43 -16.80
C GLU A 53 6.65 3.84 -17.05
N GLN A 54 6.63 4.71 -16.03
CA GLN A 54 6.04 6.07 -16.05
C GLN A 54 4.54 6.09 -16.39
N ARG A 55 3.83 4.99 -16.10
CA ARG A 55 2.40 4.82 -16.42
C ARG A 55 1.48 5.08 -15.22
N THR A 56 2.01 5.50 -14.07
CA THR A 56 1.21 5.68 -12.85
C THR A 56 0.46 7.00 -12.85
N LYS A 57 -0.84 6.92 -13.14
CA LYS A 57 -1.80 8.01 -12.98
C LYS A 57 -2.47 7.97 -11.59
N ILE A 58 -2.47 9.11 -10.89
CA ILE A 58 -3.18 9.35 -9.64
C ILE A 58 -4.10 10.55 -9.82
N GLY A 59 -5.41 10.29 -9.91
CA GLY A 59 -6.38 11.34 -10.24
C GLY A 59 -6.08 11.96 -11.61
N ASN A 60 -5.82 13.26 -11.63
CA ASN A 60 -5.46 14.02 -12.84
C ASN A 60 -3.94 14.18 -13.03
N TYR A 61 -3.13 13.67 -12.11
CA TYR A 61 -1.69 13.87 -12.11
C TYR A 61 -0.94 12.57 -12.43
N TYR A 62 0.20 12.71 -13.09
CA TYR A 62 1.17 11.64 -13.21
C TYR A 62 2.10 11.69 -12.01
N LEU A 63 2.29 10.55 -11.36
CA LEU A 63 3.23 10.46 -10.26
C LEU A 63 4.64 10.28 -10.85
N TYR A 64 5.44 11.33 -10.80
CA TYR A 64 6.87 11.20 -11.06
C TYR A 64 7.54 10.58 -9.84
N LEU A 65 7.94 9.33 -9.97
CA LEU A 65 8.75 8.64 -8.96
C LEU A 65 10.20 8.55 -9.45
N PRO A 66 11.14 9.27 -8.82
CA PRO A 66 12.56 9.05 -9.04
C PRO A 66 12.92 7.56 -8.92
N GLU A 67 13.75 7.06 -9.85
CA GLU A 67 14.17 5.65 -9.90
C GLU A 67 14.77 5.16 -8.58
N PHE A 68 15.51 6.02 -7.87
CA PHE A 68 16.10 5.66 -6.57
C PHE A 68 15.02 5.37 -5.50
N LEU A 69 13.88 6.08 -5.53
CA LEU A 69 12.76 5.84 -4.61
C LEU A 69 12.00 4.56 -4.97
N ILE A 70 11.84 4.29 -6.27
CA ILE A 70 11.29 3.01 -6.74
C ILE A 70 12.16 1.85 -6.25
N ARG A 71 13.49 1.97 -6.38
CA ARG A 71 14.44 0.99 -5.88
C ARG A 71 14.39 0.85 -4.36
N TYR A 72 14.27 1.96 -3.63
CA TYR A 72 14.10 1.94 -2.18
C TYR A 72 12.86 1.14 -1.77
N VAL A 73 11.68 1.45 -2.34
CA VAL A 73 10.44 0.70 -2.06
C VAL A 73 10.59 -0.78 -2.37
N ARG A 74 11.14 -1.12 -3.54
CA ARG A 74 11.33 -2.53 -3.94
C ARG A 74 12.35 -3.24 -3.06
N SER A 75 13.41 -2.57 -2.63
CA SER A 75 14.38 -3.12 -1.69
C SER A 75 13.75 -3.39 -0.33
N SER A 76 12.98 -2.44 0.23
CA SER A 76 12.28 -2.65 1.51
C SER A 76 11.33 -3.84 1.44
N LEU A 77 10.56 -3.97 0.36
CA LEU A 77 9.65 -5.11 0.18
C LEU A 77 10.40 -6.43 -0.05
N ALA A 78 11.54 -6.40 -0.74
CA ALA A 78 12.40 -7.57 -0.94
C ALA A 78 13.00 -8.09 0.37
N LYS A 79 13.41 -7.20 1.28
CA LYS A 79 13.84 -7.56 2.64
C LYS A 79 12.73 -8.18 3.48
N LEU A 80 11.47 -7.82 3.22
CA LEU A 80 10.31 -8.40 3.88
C LEU A 80 9.77 -9.67 3.20
N GLY A 81 10.26 -10.02 2.01
CA GLY A 81 9.70 -11.15 1.25
C GLY A 81 8.31 -10.88 0.66
N ILE A 82 7.95 -9.60 0.44
CA ILE A 82 6.62 -9.19 -0.02
C ILE A 82 6.68 -8.82 -1.51
N PRO A 83 6.33 -9.73 -2.44
CA PRO A 83 6.45 -9.46 -3.88
C PRO A 83 5.44 -8.45 -4.41
N VAL A 84 4.27 -8.39 -3.79
CA VAL A 84 3.19 -7.43 -4.08
C VAL A 84 2.75 -6.86 -2.76
N TRP A 85 2.71 -5.53 -2.64
CA TRP A 85 2.13 -4.89 -1.46
C TRP A 85 0.62 -5.14 -1.46
N SER A 86 0.16 -6.00 -0.56
CA SER A 86 -1.23 -6.46 -0.45
C SER A 86 -1.57 -6.77 1.01
N PRO A 87 -2.02 -5.78 1.81
CA PRO A 87 -2.43 -6.01 3.19
C PRO A 87 -3.45 -7.16 3.32
N ASN A 88 -3.35 -7.95 4.38
CA ASN A 88 -4.25 -9.06 4.64
C ASN A 88 -5.54 -8.55 5.31
N LEU A 89 -6.58 -8.36 4.50
CA LEU A 89 -7.87 -7.86 4.96
C LEU A 89 -8.77 -8.94 5.62
N TYR A 90 -8.31 -10.19 5.72
CA TYR A 90 -8.95 -11.23 6.52
C TYR A 90 -8.48 -11.24 7.97
N GLU A 91 -7.30 -10.71 8.24
CA GLU A 91 -6.71 -10.64 9.58
C GLU A 91 -6.96 -9.28 10.24
N GLN A 92 -6.71 -9.22 11.54
CA GLN A 92 -6.79 -7.98 12.29
C GLN A 92 -5.70 -6.98 11.83
N PRO A 93 -5.93 -5.66 11.95
CA PRO A 93 -4.97 -4.64 11.52
C PRO A 93 -3.60 -4.71 12.21
N ASP A 94 -3.57 -5.27 13.42
CA ASP A 94 -2.38 -5.47 14.25
C ASP A 94 -1.70 -6.83 14.04
N SER A 95 -2.12 -7.62 13.04
CA SER A 95 -1.37 -8.83 12.67
C SER A 95 0.03 -8.48 12.17
N VAL A 96 1.01 -9.34 12.44
CA VAL A 96 2.42 -9.08 12.12
C VAL A 96 2.62 -8.77 10.63
N TYR A 97 1.89 -9.43 9.73
CA TYR A 97 1.95 -9.16 8.30
C TYR A 97 1.36 -7.78 7.93
N ASN A 98 0.23 -7.41 8.56
CA ASN A 98 -0.38 -6.10 8.35
C ASN A 98 0.48 -4.97 8.93
N GLU A 99 1.15 -5.20 10.06
CA GLU A 99 2.16 -4.29 10.58
C GLU A 99 3.32 -4.09 9.60
N ALA A 100 3.82 -5.16 8.98
CA ALA A 100 4.86 -5.04 7.95
C ALA A 100 4.39 -4.23 6.73
N CYS A 101 3.16 -4.45 6.28
CA CYS A 101 2.56 -3.66 5.21
C CYS A 101 2.43 -2.19 5.59
N ARG A 102 2.05 -1.88 6.83
CA ARG A 102 1.93 -0.52 7.36
C ARG A 102 3.28 0.15 7.48
N ILE A 103 4.24 -0.47 8.18
CA ILE A 103 5.58 0.08 8.39
C ILE A 103 6.26 0.37 7.04
N SER A 104 6.20 -0.58 6.10
CA SER A 104 6.78 -0.38 4.76
C SER A 104 6.08 0.75 3.98
N ALA A 105 4.74 0.84 4.03
CA ALA A 105 4.00 1.91 3.38
C ALA A 105 4.32 3.29 3.99
N LEU A 106 4.37 3.40 5.32
CA LEU A 106 4.65 4.67 6.00
C LEU A 106 6.09 5.13 5.75
N LYS A 107 7.08 4.23 5.87
CA LYS A 107 8.49 4.56 5.61
C LYS A 107 8.68 5.03 4.16
N THR A 108 8.10 4.31 3.20
CA THR A 108 8.21 4.67 1.78
C THR A 108 7.46 5.95 1.46
N PHE A 109 6.26 6.17 2.01
CA PHE A 109 5.52 7.42 1.87
C PHE A 109 6.34 8.62 2.36
N ARG A 110 6.96 8.52 3.53
CA ARG A 110 7.80 9.59 4.10
C ARG A 110 8.97 9.93 3.19
N GLN A 111 9.69 8.91 2.69
CA GLN A 111 10.79 9.11 1.74
C GLN A 111 10.33 9.75 0.44
N LEU A 112 9.16 9.33 -0.08
CA LEU A 112 8.56 9.92 -1.28
C LEU A 112 8.15 11.39 -1.09
N ALA A 113 7.54 11.70 0.06
CA ALA A 113 7.11 13.05 0.42
C ALA A 113 8.30 14.00 0.60
N ILE A 114 9.31 13.59 1.36
CA ILE A 114 10.55 14.38 1.55
C ILE A 114 11.28 14.55 0.22
N GLY A 115 11.32 13.51 -0.62
CA GLY A 115 11.92 13.55 -1.94
C GLY A 115 11.15 14.37 -2.99
N GLY A 116 10.03 15.01 -2.62
CA GLY A 116 9.26 15.87 -3.52
C GLY A 116 8.43 15.11 -4.58
N SER A 117 8.30 13.79 -4.47
CA SER A 117 7.50 12.98 -5.42
C SER A 117 6.01 13.38 -5.44
N TYR A 118 5.55 14.02 -4.36
CA TYR A 118 4.19 14.49 -4.19
C TYR A 118 4.04 16.02 -4.30
N SER A 119 5.05 16.77 -4.74
CA SER A 119 4.98 18.24 -4.82
C SER A 119 3.78 18.74 -5.66
N TYR A 120 3.36 17.98 -6.66
CA TYR A 120 2.19 18.29 -7.51
C TYR A 120 0.84 17.87 -6.90
N HIS A 121 0.83 17.26 -5.72
CA HIS A 121 -0.36 16.70 -5.06
C HIS A 121 -0.80 17.50 -3.82
N ASN A 122 -0.30 18.74 -3.64
CA ASN A 122 -0.62 19.61 -2.50
C ASN A 122 -0.49 18.92 -1.13
N ILE A 123 0.46 18.01 -0.98
CA ILE A 123 0.70 17.39 0.32
C ILE A 123 1.22 18.44 1.30
N ASN A 124 0.70 18.42 2.53
CA ASN A 124 1.26 19.23 3.58
C ASN A 124 2.44 18.50 4.24
N ILE A 125 3.64 18.82 3.78
CA ILE A 125 4.90 18.22 4.26
C ILE A 125 5.15 18.45 5.75
N SER A 126 4.48 19.41 6.41
CA SER A 126 4.65 19.64 7.85
C SER A 126 4.25 18.43 8.69
N TYR A 127 3.34 17.60 8.18
CA TYR A 127 2.84 16.41 8.86
C TYR A 127 3.60 15.13 8.51
N VAL A 128 4.64 15.18 7.67
CA VAL A 128 5.36 13.97 7.22
C VAL A 128 6.06 13.21 8.35
N ASN A 129 6.29 13.86 9.49
CA ASN A 129 6.88 13.26 10.68
C ASN A 129 5.87 13.04 11.82
N ASP A 130 4.60 13.37 11.61
CA ASP A 130 3.52 13.05 12.54
C ASP A 130 3.12 11.58 12.36
N VAL A 131 3.86 10.69 13.05
CA VAL A 131 3.69 9.23 12.88
C VAL A 131 2.29 8.78 13.28
N ASP A 132 1.71 9.37 14.32
CA ASP A 132 0.36 9.03 14.79
C ASP A 132 -0.69 9.36 13.73
N LEU A 133 -0.61 10.55 13.12
CA LEU A 133 -1.49 10.93 12.02
C LEU A 133 -1.31 10.02 10.81
N LEU A 134 -0.08 9.65 10.48
CA LEU A 134 0.21 8.74 9.37
C LEU A 134 -0.36 7.34 9.60
N VAL A 135 -0.22 6.79 10.81
CA VAL A 135 -0.81 5.51 11.21
C VAL A 135 -2.32 5.57 11.13
N GLN A 136 -2.95 6.59 11.71
CA GLN A 136 -4.41 6.77 11.65
C GLN A 136 -4.92 6.88 10.21
N THR A 137 -4.21 7.64 9.37
CA THR A 137 -4.57 7.81 7.95
C THR A 137 -4.48 6.48 7.20
N TYR A 138 -3.40 5.73 7.45
CA TYR A 138 -3.21 4.40 6.86
C TYR A 138 -4.31 3.44 7.31
N ASP A 139 -4.56 3.32 8.61
CA ASP A 139 -5.52 2.39 9.18
C ASP A 139 -6.94 2.70 8.69
N HIS A 140 -7.31 3.97 8.62
CA HIS A 140 -8.59 4.38 8.04
C HIS A 140 -8.68 4.01 6.54
N TYR A 141 -7.62 4.23 5.76
CA TYR A 141 -7.66 3.92 4.33
C TYR A 141 -7.69 2.40 4.05
N VAL A 142 -6.78 1.64 4.67
CA VAL A 142 -6.60 0.21 4.40
C VAL A 142 -7.59 -0.65 5.19
N HIS A 143 -7.66 -0.45 6.49
CA HIS A 143 -8.39 -1.36 7.38
C HIS A 143 -9.84 -0.94 7.63
N TYR A 144 -10.25 0.28 7.26
CA TYR A 144 -11.66 0.67 7.22
C TYR A 144 -12.21 0.77 5.79
N TYR A 145 -11.68 1.66 4.96
CA TYR A 145 -12.23 1.90 3.63
C TYR A 145 -12.02 0.72 2.66
N TRP A 146 -10.78 0.25 2.50
CA TRP A 146 -10.47 -0.92 1.65
C TRP A 146 -11.07 -2.22 2.18
N ALA A 147 -10.97 -2.47 3.49
CA ALA A 147 -11.64 -3.60 4.11
C ALA A 147 -13.16 -3.56 3.83
N GLY A 148 -13.81 -2.41 3.93
CA GLY A 148 -15.22 -2.26 3.61
C GLY A 148 -15.57 -2.60 2.16
N ILE A 149 -14.68 -2.28 1.21
CA ILE A 149 -14.83 -2.69 -0.20
C ILE A 149 -14.65 -4.20 -0.33
N PHE A 150 -13.59 -4.75 0.23
CA PHE A 150 -13.24 -6.16 0.17
C PHE A 150 -14.36 -7.06 0.71
N HIS A 151 -14.87 -6.76 1.91
CA HIS A 151 -15.95 -7.53 2.53
C HIS A 151 -17.28 -7.46 1.78
N LYS A 152 -17.54 -6.37 1.04
CA LYS A 152 -18.72 -6.29 0.16
C LYS A 152 -18.57 -7.20 -1.04
N GLU A 153 -17.41 -7.19 -1.67
CA GLU A 153 -17.14 -8.00 -2.85
C GLU A 153 -17.09 -9.50 -2.56
N GLN A 154 -16.70 -9.87 -1.34
CA GLN A 154 -16.80 -11.26 -0.87
C GLN A 154 -18.24 -11.75 -0.72
N LYS A 155 -19.19 -10.85 -0.45
CA LYS A 155 -20.61 -11.20 -0.31
C LYS A 155 -21.30 -11.27 -1.66
N GLU A 156 -21.01 -10.31 -2.54
CA GLU A 156 -21.61 -10.21 -3.85
C GLU A 156 -20.61 -9.60 -4.84
N ILE A 157 -20.21 -10.41 -5.81
CA ILE A 157 -19.26 -10.02 -6.85
C ILE A 157 -19.84 -8.89 -7.70
N GLY A 158 -19.11 -7.78 -7.80
CA GLY A 158 -19.49 -6.56 -8.52
C GLY A 158 -20.27 -5.54 -7.68
N ALA A 159 -20.54 -5.82 -6.39
CA ALA A 159 -21.34 -4.93 -5.54
C ALA A 159 -20.71 -3.54 -5.36
N HIS A 160 -19.38 -3.45 -5.27
CA HIS A 160 -18.70 -2.16 -5.14
C HIS A 160 -18.83 -1.34 -6.42
N ARG A 161 -18.68 -1.97 -7.59
CA ARG A 161 -18.83 -1.31 -8.89
C ARG A 161 -20.25 -0.73 -9.04
N LEU A 162 -21.27 -1.55 -8.78
CA LEU A 162 -22.67 -1.15 -8.85
C LEU A 162 -23.01 -0.01 -7.87
N MET A 163 -22.47 -0.06 -6.65
CA MET A 163 -22.65 1.00 -5.67
C MET A 163 -22.04 2.33 -6.15
N ASN A 164 -20.83 2.28 -6.72
CA ASN A 164 -20.16 3.47 -7.25
C ASN A 164 -20.94 4.08 -8.44
N GLU A 165 -21.48 3.25 -9.32
CA GLU A 165 -22.34 3.70 -10.43
C GLU A 165 -23.61 4.38 -9.92
N ARG A 166 -24.29 3.78 -8.93
CA ARG A 166 -25.48 4.36 -8.30
C ARG A 166 -25.19 5.72 -7.66
N LYS A 167 -24.08 5.84 -6.92
CA LYS A 167 -23.64 7.12 -6.33
C LYS A 167 -23.35 8.17 -7.39
N ALA A 168 -22.68 7.79 -8.47
CA ALA A 168 -22.38 8.71 -9.58
C ALA A 168 -23.66 9.25 -10.22
N ILE A 169 -24.66 8.39 -10.45
CA ILE A 169 -25.98 8.79 -10.98
C ILE A 169 -26.69 9.74 -10.02
N GLN A 170 -26.68 9.47 -8.71
CA GLN A 170 -27.32 10.34 -7.72
C GLN A 170 -26.64 11.72 -7.66
N SER A 171 -25.31 11.78 -7.61
CA SER A 171 -24.57 13.05 -7.60
C SER A 171 -24.78 13.87 -8.87
N ALA A 172 -24.99 13.22 -10.03
CA ALA A 172 -25.31 13.91 -11.28
C ALA A 172 -26.73 14.50 -11.31
N ARG A 173 -27.67 13.96 -10.53
CA ARG A 173 -29.06 14.46 -10.42
C ARG A 173 -29.21 15.64 -9.45
N GLN A 174 -28.23 15.87 -8.58
CA GLN A 174 -28.22 16.95 -7.59
C GLN A 174 -27.50 18.22 -8.09
N LYS A 175 -26.99 18.20 -9.33
CA LYS A 175 -26.44 19.36 -10.05
C LYS A 175 -27.45 19.86 -11.06
#